data_AF-A0A4S8MLI7-F1
#
_entry.id   AF-A0A4S8MLI7-F1
#
_cell.length_a   1.000
_cell.length_b   1.000
_cell.length_c   1.000
_cell.angle_alpha   90.00
_cell.angle_beta   90.00
_cell.angle_gamma   90.00
#
_symmetry.space_group_name_H-M   'P 1'
#
loop_
_entity.id
_entity.type
_entity.pdbx_description
1 polymer ?
#
loop_
_entity_poly.entity_id
_entity_poly.type
_entity_poly.pdbx_seq_one_letter_code
_entity_poly.pdbx_strand_id
1 'polypeptide(L)'
;MPASQADVENFRLQIQRRLIESGDWEKLMATFMTKLNESGWVDEMMQKGKNAAQDMEHPRFEAVRDALSHKAHKDIPLQIRRETLQSLKQYLEKQFD
;
A
#
# COMPACT_ATOMS: atom_id res chain seq x y z
N MET A 1 28.45 2.97 -16.82
CA MET A 1 28.06 4.23 -16.16
C MET A 1 26.81 3.95 -15.33
N PRO A 2 26.70 4.45 -14.08
CA PRO A 2 25.45 4.32 -13.33
C PRO A 2 24.34 5.08 -14.08
N ALA A 3 23.14 4.51 -14.12
CA ALA A 3 21.96 5.19 -14.67
C ALA A 3 21.74 6.51 -13.94
N SER A 4 21.37 7.58 -14.67
CA SER A 4 21.03 8.83 -14.00
C SER A 4 19.76 8.65 -13.17
N GLN A 5 19.58 9.47 -12.14
CA GLN A 5 18.37 9.43 -11.31
C GLN A 5 17.10 9.65 -12.15
N ALA A 6 17.19 10.44 -13.21
CA ALA A 6 16.10 10.64 -14.17
C ALA A 6 15.78 9.36 -14.96
N ASP A 7 16.80 8.58 -15.35
CA ASP A 7 16.59 7.31 -16.06
C ASP A 7 15.91 6.27 -15.17
N VAL A 8 16.29 6.22 -13.88
CA VAL A 8 15.67 5.32 -12.89
C VAL A 8 14.19 5.69 -12.68
N GLU A 9 13.87 6.97 -12.53
CA GLU A 9 12.47 7.40 -12.37
C GLU A 9 11.64 7.16 -13.64
N ASN A 10 12.19 7.44 -14.82
CA ASN A 10 11.51 7.14 -16.09
C ASN A 10 11.21 5.65 -16.21
N PHE A 11 12.16 4.82 -15.82
CA PHE A 11 12.00 3.37 -15.84
C PHE A 11 10.95 2.89 -14.82
N ARG A 12 10.95 3.46 -13.62
CA ARG A 12 9.94 3.21 -12.58
C ARG A 12 8.52 3.52 -13.08
N LEU A 13 8.35 4.67 -13.73
CA LEU A 13 7.06 5.10 -14.30
C LEU A 13 6.59 4.16 -15.41
N GLN A 14 7.51 3.70 -16.28
CA GLN A 14 7.18 2.75 -17.35
C GLN A 14 6.69 1.41 -16.78
N ILE A 15 7.35 0.88 -15.76
CA ILE A 15 6.91 -0.36 -15.07
C ILE A 15 5.53 -0.16 -14.45
N GLN A 16 5.33 0.93 -13.71
CA GLN A 16 4.04 1.21 -13.07
C GLN A 16 2.92 1.29 -14.10
N ARG A 17 3.18 1.95 -15.23
CA ARG A 17 2.21 2.04 -16.33
C ARG A 17 1.85 0.65 -16.87
N ARG A 18 2.82 -0.21 -17.14
CA ARG A 18 2.56 -1.59 -17.61
C ARG A 18 1.80 -2.42 -16.58
N LEU A 19 2.10 -2.23 -15.30
CA LEU A 19 1.42 -2.93 -14.20
C LEU A 19 -0.07 -2.58 -14.14
N ILE A 20 -0.41 -1.32 -14.41
CA ILE A 20 -1.78 -0.84 -14.52
C ILE A 20 -2.44 -1.33 -15.81
N GLU A 21 -1.78 -1.15 -16.96
CA GLU A 21 -2.35 -1.51 -18.28
C GLU A 21 -2.61 -3.02 -18.43
N SER A 22 -1.85 -3.87 -17.73
CA SER A 22 -2.04 -5.33 -17.73
C SER A 22 -3.15 -5.82 -16.78
N GLY A 23 -3.70 -4.94 -15.93
CA GLY A 23 -4.66 -5.33 -14.89
C GLY A 23 -4.02 -6.03 -13.69
N ASP A 24 -2.69 -6.16 -13.66
CA ASP A 24 -1.98 -6.85 -12.58
C ASP A 24 -1.89 -5.98 -11.33
N TRP A 25 -1.93 -4.65 -11.47
CA TRP A 25 -2.08 -3.71 -10.36
C TRP A 25 -3.36 -3.99 -9.58
N GLU A 26 -4.49 -4.10 -10.27
CA GLU A 26 -5.82 -4.33 -9.68
C GLU A 26 -5.86 -5.67 -8.97
N LYS A 27 -5.29 -6.73 -9.57
CA LYS A 27 -5.19 -8.05 -8.93
C LYS A 27 -4.32 -8.01 -7.67
N LEU A 28 -3.16 -7.35 -7.72
CA LEU A 28 -2.25 -7.21 -6.58
C LEU A 28 -2.93 -6.44 -5.46
N MET A 29 -3.61 -5.34 -5.80
CA MET A 29 -4.33 -4.51 -4.84
C MET A 29 -5.51 -5.25 -4.21
N ALA A 30 -6.31 -5.95 -5.01
CA ALA A 30 -7.41 -6.78 -4.51
C ALA A 30 -6.90 -7.85 -3.54
N THR A 31 -5.84 -8.56 -3.91
CA THR A 31 -5.21 -9.57 -3.04
C THR A 31 -4.71 -8.96 -1.74
N PHE A 32 -4.05 -7.79 -1.81
CA PHE A 32 -3.56 -7.10 -0.63
C PHE A 32 -4.69 -6.65 0.30
N MET A 33 -5.75 -6.05 -0.26
CA MET A 33 -6.93 -5.63 0.49
C MET A 33 -7.66 -6.80 1.15
N THR A 34 -7.82 -7.92 0.45
CA THR A 34 -8.41 -9.14 1.02
C THR A 34 -7.60 -9.63 2.22
N LYS A 35 -6.27 -9.71 2.10
CA LYS A 35 -5.41 -10.14 3.21
C LYS A 35 -5.46 -9.19 4.40
N LEU A 36 -5.46 -7.87 4.16
CA LEU A 36 -5.61 -6.89 5.23
C LEU A 36 -6.95 -7.07 5.96
N ASN A 37 -8.04 -7.29 5.21
CA ASN A 37 -9.35 -7.53 5.79
C ASN A 37 -9.39 -8.81 6.62
N GLU A 38 -8.92 -9.94 6.06
CA GLU A 38 -8.89 -11.24 6.73
C GLU A 38 -7.99 -11.24 7.98
N SER A 39 -6.95 -10.41 8.01
CA SER A 39 -6.09 -10.25 9.19
C SER A 39 -6.69 -9.42 10.32
N GLY A 40 -7.85 -8.80 10.11
CA GLY A 40 -8.48 -7.87 11.05
C GLY A 40 -7.84 -6.48 11.06
N TRP A 41 -6.83 -6.21 10.20
CA TRP A 41 -6.18 -4.90 10.13
C TRP A 41 -7.16 -3.79 9.74
N VAL A 42 -8.09 -4.07 8.82
CA VAL A 42 -9.12 -3.10 8.40
C VAL A 42 -10.01 -2.72 9.58
N ASP A 43 -10.47 -3.70 10.35
CA ASP A 43 -11.28 -3.48 11.55
C ASP A 43 -10.52 -2.70 12.63
N GLU A 44 -9.25 -3.03 12.85
CA GLU A 44 -8.39 -2.32 13.80
C GLU A 44 -8.20 -0.85 13.40
N MET A 45 -7.99 -0.58 12.11
CA MET A 45 -7.89 0.80 11.60
C MET A 45 -9.20 1.57 11.75
N MET A 46 -10.34 0.92 11.47
CA MET A 46 -11.66 1.53 11.69
C MET A 46 -11.88 1.86 13.18
N GLN A 47 -11.52 0.96 14.08
CA GLN A 47 -11.64 1.18 15.52
C GLN A 47 -10.72 2.31 15.99
N LYS A 48 -9.46 2.35 15.54
CA LYS A 48 -8.52 3.44 15.85
C LYS A 48 -9.04 4.79 15.35
N GLY A 49 -9.61 4.83 14.14
CA GLY A 49 -10.19 6.04 13.58
C GLY A 49 -11.39 6.54 14.36
N LYS A 50 -12.26 5.62 14.78
CA LYS A 50 -13.40 5.94 15.66
C LYS A 50 -12.95 6.51 17.00
N ASN A 51 -11.97 5.88 17.65
CA ASN A 51 -11.43 6.36 18.92
C ASN A 51 -10.80 7.75 18.75
N ALA A 52 -9.99 7.96 17.71
CA ALA A 52 -9.38 9.26 17.42
C ALA A 52 -10.42 10.36 17.18
N ALA A 53 -11.55 10.04 16.54
CA ALA A 53 -12.63 10.99 16.33
C ALA A 53 -13.42 11.29 17.62
N GLN A 54 -13.56 10.32 18.53
CA GLN A 54 -14.25 10.51 19.81
C GLN A 54 -13.49 11.44 20.75
N ASP A 55 -12.16 11.45 20.67
CA ASP A 55 -11.30 12.34 21.47
C ASP A 55 -11.28 13.79 20.92
N MET A 56 -11.95 14.07 19.80
CA MET A 56 -12.04 15.39 19.19
C MET A 56 -13.38 16.08 19.47
N GLU A 57 -13.33 17.31 19.96
CA GLU A 57 -14.54 18.16 20.16
C GLU A 57 -15.27 18.42 18.83
N HIS A 58 -14.51 18.61 17.75
CA HIS A 58 -15.00 18.74 16.38
C HIS A 58 -14.23 17.80 15.44
N PRO A 59 -14.70 16.56 15.22
CA PRO A 59 -13.98 15.61 14.39
C PRO A 59 -13.91 16.09 12.94
N ARG A 60 -12.68 16.17 12.42
CA ARG A 60 -12.38 16.51 11.02
C ARG A 60 -11.68 15.34 10.36
N PHE A 61 -12.09 15.01 9.13
CA PHE A 61 -11.52 13.90 8.39
C PHE A 61 -10.00 13.97 8.28
N GLU A 62 -9.45 15.15 7.97
CA GLU A 62 -8.00 15.36 7.84
C GLU A 62 -7.27 15.10 9.16
N ALA A 63 -7.81 15.55 10.29
CA ALA A 63 -7.21 15.35 11.60
C ALA A 63 -7.20 13.86 11.99
N VAL A 64 -8.27 13.12 11.70
CA VAL A 64 -8.35 11.67 11.96
C VAL A 64 -7.41 10.91 11.02
N ARG A 65 -7.38 11.26 9.73
CA ARG A 65 -6.45 10.68 8.75
C ARG A 65 -5.01 10.87 9.17
N ASP A 66 -4.63 12.06 9.60
CA ASP A 66 -3.25 12.38 9.98
C ASP A 66 -2.84 11.64 11.27
N ALA A 67 -3.77 11.49 12.22
CA ALA A 67 -3.56 10.67 13.41
C ALA A 67 -3.34 9.18 13.08
N LEU A 68 -3.99 8.67 12.02
CA LEU A 68 -3.87 7.28 11.57
C LEU A 68 -2.66 7.05 10.66
N SER A 69 -2.38 7.94 9.70
CA SER A 69 -1.45 7.70 8.59
C SER A 69 -0.02 7.45 9.06
N HIS A 70 0.41 8.11 10.14
CA HIS A 70 1.78 7.96 10.67
C HIS A 70 2.07 6.55 11.22
N LYS A 71 1.03 5.80 11.61
CA LYS A 71 1.14 4.46 12.24
C LYS A 71 0.54 3.34 11.41
N ALA A 72 -0.47 3.61 10.59
CA ALA A 72 -1.20 2.62 9.80
C ALA A 72 -0.26 1.71 8.99
N HIS A 73 0.75 2.29 8.32
CA HIS A 73 1.71 1.50 7.56
C HIS A 73 2.55 0.57 8.43
N LYS A 74 2.92 0.96 9.65
CA LYS A 74 3.72 0.12 10.57
C LYS A 74 2.92 -1.04 11.13
N ASP A 75 1.61 -0.86 11.26
CA ASP A 75 0.69 -1.85 11.83
C ASP A 75 0.32 -2.96 10.82
N ILE A 76 0.68 -2.82 9.54
CA ILE A 76 0.48 -3.88 8.54
C ILE A 76 1.25 -5.14 8.97
N PRO A 77 0.58 -6.31 9.12
CA PRO A 77 1.24 -7.55 9.47
C PRO A 77 2.44 -7.87 8.58
N LEU A 78 3.56 -8.23 9.20
CA LEU A 78 4.84 -8.46 8.51
C LEU A 78 4.72 -9.53 7.42
N GLN A 79 3.93 -10.58 7.66
CA GLN A 79 3.67 -11.63 6.69
C GLN A 79 3.01 -11.07 5.42
N ILE A 80 1.94 -10.29 5.56
CA ILE A 80 1.22 -9.69 4.43
C ILE A 80 2.16 -8.78 3.64
N ARG A 81 2.93 -7.93 4.34
CA ARG A 81 3.94 -7.07 3.69
C ARG A 81 4.94 -7.89 2.88
N ARG A 82 5.47 -8.98 3.43
CA ARG A 82 6.44 -9.85 2.76
C ARG A 82 5.83 -10.52 1.53
N GLU A 83 4.62 -11.04 1.65
CA GLU A 83 3.93 -11.71 0.55
C GLU A 83 3.60 -10.74 -0.59
N THR A 84 3.07 -9.55 -0.29
CA THR A 84 2.80 -8.52 -1.31
C THR A 84 4.08 -8.05 -2.00
N LEU A 85 5.17 -7.87 -1.24
CA LEU A 85 6.48 -7.56 -1.83
C LEU A 85 7.00 -8.69 -2.72
N GLN A 86 6.79 -9.94 -2.33
CA GLN A 86 7.19 -11.09 -3.14
C GLN A 86 6.40 -11.15 -4.44
N SER A 87 5.09 -10.92 -4.42
CA SER A 87 4.27 -10.84 -5.64
C SER A 87 4.71 -9.70 -6.56
N LEU A 88 5.05 -8.53 -5.99
CA LEU A 88 5.59 -7.42 -6.76
C LEU A 88 6.94 -7.77 -7.41
N LYS A 89 7.84 -8.44 -6.67
CA LYS A 89 9.14 -8.90 -7.22
C LYS A 89 8.95 -9.89 -8.37
N GLN A 90 8.06 -10.87 -8.21
CA GLN A 90 7.74 -11.83 -9.26
C GLN A 90 7.15 -11.15 -10.50
N TYR A 91 6.35 -10.10 -10.32
CA TYR A 91 5.89 -9.29 -11.45
C TYR A 91 7.07 -8.58 -12.13
N LEU A 92 7.94 -7.95 -11.34
CA LEU A 92 9.10 -7.24 -11.88
C LEU A 92 9.99 -8.17 -12.67
N GLU A 93 10.34 -9.35 -12.15
CA GLU A 93 11.15 -10.37 -12.84
C GLU A 93 10.60 -10.68 -14.24
N LYS A 94 9.28 -10.89 -14.36
CA LYS A 94 8.60 -11.12 -15.65
C LYS A 94 8.64 -9.94 -16.63
N GLN A 95 9.00 -8.74 -16.20
CA GLN A 95 9.13 -7.57 -17.08
C GLN A 95 10.52 -7.47 -17.72
N PHE A 96 11.50 -8.24 -17.24
CA PHE A 96 12.89 -8.24 -17.73
C PHE A 96 13.31 -9.53 -18.44
N ASP A 97 12.50 -10.58 -18.36
CA ASP A 97 12.57 -11.77 -19.22
C ASP A 97 11.86 -11.51 -20.58
#